data_AF-E3H802-F1
#
_entry.id   AF-E3H802-F1
#
_cell.length_a   1.000
_cell.length_b   1.000
_cell.length_c   1.000
_cell.angle_alpha   90.00
_cell.angle_beta   90.00
_cell.angle_gamma   90.00
#
_symmetry.space_group_name_H-M   'P 1'
#
loop_
_entity.id
_entity.type
_entity.pdbx_description
1 polymer ?
#
loop_
_entity_poly.entity_id
_entity_poly.type
_entity_poly.pdbx_seq_one_letter_code
_entity_poly.pdbx_strand_id
1 'polypeptide(L)' 'MILLFLGIFTLVCTFYKPSFYWESRKAKSMRKLIGDSGTTALYYLIGLSVSVIGIFGALGIISLK' A
#
# COMPACT_ATOMS: atom_id res chain seq x y z
N MET A 1 -9.92 7.33 9.50
CA MET A 1 -8.77 6.88 10.32
C MET A 1 -8.20 5.53 9.86
N ILE A 2 -9.01 4.45 9.75
CA ILE A 2 -8.54 3.11 9.34
C ILE A 2 -7.73 3.12 8.03
N LEU A 3 -8.19 3.86 7.01
CA LEU A 3 -7.50 3.95 5.71
C LEU A 3 -6.09 4.52 5.83
N LEU A 4 -5.88 5.50 6.71
CA LEU A 4 -4.58 6.16 6.91
C LEU A 4 -3.56 5.16 7.49
N PHE A 5 -3.98 4.39 8.50
CA PHE A 5 -3.17 3.28 9.05
C PHE A 5 -2.86 2.23 7.98
N LEU A 6 -3.83 1.87 7.14
CA LEU A 6 -3.67 0.85 6.11
C LEU A 6 -2.69 1.30 5.00
N GLY A 7 -2.75 2.58 4.63
CA GLY A 7 -1.83 3.20 3.67
C GLY A 7 -0.40 3.26 4.20
N ILE A 8 -0.21 3.76 5.43
CA ILE A 8 1.11 3.81 6.07
C ILE A 8 1.67 2.41 6.25
N PHE A 9 0.86 1.46 6.73
CA PHE A 9 1.29 0.06 6.88
C PHE A 9 1.76 -0.52 5.55
N THR A 10 1.01 -0.29 4.47
CA THR A 10 1.39 -0.74 3.12
C THR A 10 2.71 -0.11 2.67
N LEU A 11 2.92 1.19 2.88
CA LEU A 11 4.18 1.87 2.55
C LEU A 11 5.38 1.30 3.33
N VAL A 12 5.20 1.10 4.65
CA VAL A 12 6.23 0.53 5.53
C VAL A 12 6.57 -0.91 5.11
N CYS A 13 5.56 -1.75 4.87
CA CYS A 13 5.78 -3.11 4.38
C CYS A 13 6.39 -3.15 2.97
N THR A 14 6.13 -2.15 2.13
CA THR A 14 6.75 -2.06 0.81
C THR A 14 8.22 -1.64 0.91
N PHE A 15 8.57 -0.75 1.85
CA PHE A 15 9.94 -0.30 2.09
C PHE A 15 10.82 -1.37 2.75
N TYR A 16 10.37 -1.94 3.88
CA TYR A 16 11.16 -2.94 4.62
C TYR A 16 11.16 -4.33 3.96
N LYS A 17 10.26 -4.54 3.01
CA LYS A 17 10.01 -5.82 2.34
C LYS A 17 10.03 -7.04 3.29
N PRO A 18 9.27 -7.04 4.41
CA PRO A 18 9.35 -8.13 5.37
C PRO A 18 8.83 -9.43 4.74
N SER A 19 9.44 -10.54 5.12
CA SER A 19 9.17 -11.86 4.52
C SER A 19 7.69 -12.24 4.59
N PHE A 20 6.99 -11.98 5.69
CA PHE A 20 5.55 -12.29 5.80
C PHE A 20 4.68 -11.59 4.75
N TYR A 21 5.07 -10.39 4.31
CA TYR A 21 4.31 -9.58 3.35
C TYR A 21 4.71 -9.92 1.90
N TRP A 22 6.02 -9.96 1.64
CA TRP A 22 6.58 -10.16 0.30
C TRP A 22 6.65 -11.62 -0.14
N GLU A 23 6.69 -12.57 0.80
CA GLU A 23 6.67 -14.01 0.49
C GLU A 23 5.25 -14.59 0.40
N SER A 24 4.23 -13.76 0.61
CA SER A 24 2.83 -14.17 0.44
C SER A 24 2.57 -14.62 -1.01
N ARG A 25 1.68 -15.59 -1.22
CA ARG A 25 1.34 -16.07 -2.59
C ARG A 25 0.93 -14.93 -3.52
N LYS A 26 0.24 -13.91 -2.98
CA LYS A 26 -0.20 -12.73 -3.74
C LYS A 26 0.98 -11.89 -4.20
N ALA A 27 1.90 -11.54 -3.30
CA ALA A 27 3.09 -10.76 -3.64
C ALA A 27 4.00 -11.53 -4.61
N LYS A 28 4.21 -12.84 -4.39
CA LYS A 28 4.97 -13.69 -5.33
C LYS A 28 4.34 -13.76 -6.71
N SER A 29 3.01 -13.92 -6.79
CA SER A 29 2.29 -13.93 -8.06
C SER A 29 2.45 -12.61 -8.81
N MET A 30 2.29 -11.49 -8.09
CA MET A 30 2.45 -10.15 -8.67
C MET A 30 3.88 -9.92 -9.18
N ARG A 31 4.90 -10.31 -8.39
CA ARG A 31 6.32 -10.25 -8.80
C ARG A 31 6.60 -11.09 -10.02
N LYS A 32 5.93 -12.23 -10.18
CA LYS A 32 6.06 -13.08 -11.38
C LYS A 32 5.41 -12.45 -12.62
N LEU A 33 4.33 -11.68 -12.46
CA LEU A 33 3.60 -11.04 -13.56
C LEU A 33 4.29 -9.77 -14.06
N ILE A 34 4.74 -8.90 -13.15
CA ILE A 34 5.18 -7.53 -13.48
C ILE A 34 6.64 -7.26 -13.09
N GLY A 35 7.32 -8.24 -12.48
CA GLY A 35 8.67 -8.10 -11.95
C GLY A 35 8.72 -7.52 -10.53
N ASP A 36 9.90 -7.59 -9.91
CA ASP A 36 10.14 -7.09 -8.55
C ASP A 36 9.96 -5.57 -8.45
N SER A 37 10.60 -4.83 -9.34
CA SER A 37 10.54 -3.36 -9.38
C SER A 37 9.13 -2.88 -9.72
N GLY A 38 8.45 -3.55 -10.66
CA GLY A 38 7.06 -3.25 -11.01
C GLY A 38 6.12 -3.45 -9.83
N THR A 39 6.25 -4.58 -9.12
CA THR A 39 5.44 -4.86 -7.93
C THR A 39 5.73 -3.85 -6.81
N THR A 40 7.01 -3.50 -6.60
CA THR A 40 7.39 -2.49 -5.60
C THR A 40 6.74 -1.14 -5.90
N ALA A 41 6.83 -0.67 -7.15
CA ALA A 41 6.22 0.59 -7.58
C ALA A 41 4.70 0.57 -7.42
N LEU A 42 4.04 -0.53 -7.79
CA LEU A 42 2.58 -0.67 -7.68
C LEU A 42 2.13 -0.59 -6.22
N TYR A 43 2.84 -1.27 -5.32
CA TYR A 43 2.52 -1.27 -3.89
C TYR A 43 2.80 0.09 -3.23
N TYR A 44 3.86 0.80 -3.65
CA TYR A 44 4.06 2.18 -3.25
C TYR A 44 2.92 3.08 -3.71
N LEU A 45 2.46 2.91 -4.96
CA LEU A 45 1.38 3.71 -5.53
C LEU A 45 0.05 3.46 -4.80
N ILE A 46 -0.25 2.21 -4.44
CA ILE A 46 -1.39 1.84 -3.60
C ILE A 46 -1.25 2.45 -2.20
N GLY A 47 -0.11 2.26 -1.54
CA GLY A 47 0.13 2.80 -0.20
C GLY A 47 0.00 4.33 -0.15
N LEU A 48 0.55 5.02 -1.16
CA LEU A 48 0.48 6.47 -1.27
C LEU A 48 -0.95 6.96 -1.49
N SER A 49 -1.66 6.39 -2.49
CA SER A 49 -3.04 6.78 -2.80
C SER A 49 -3.99 6.53 -1.62
N VAL A 50 -3.88 5.38 -0.95
CA VAL A 50 -4.67 5.07 0.25
C VAL A 50 -4.34 6.01 1.41
N SER A 51 -3.06 6.35 1.62
CA SER A 51 -2.65 7.31 2.65
C SER A 51 -3.22 8.70 2.36
N VAL A 52 -3.13 9.15 1.10
CA VAL A 52 -3.68 10.43 0.64
C VAL A 52 -5.19 10.48 0.90
N ILE A 53 -5.95 9.48 0.45
CA ILE A 53 -7.40 9.40 0.71
C ILE A 53 -7.70 9.42 2.22
N GLY A 54 -6.91 8.69 3.02
CA GLY A 54 -7.02 8.69 4.46
C GLY A 54 -6.80 10.06 5.10
N ILE A 55 -5.81 10.83 4.62
CA ILE A 55 -5.51 12.19 5.07
C ILE A 55 -6.65 13.15 4.68
N PHE A 56 -7.08 13.13 3.41
CA PHE A 56 -8.17 13.98 2.93
C PHE A 56 -9.50 13.67 3.64
N GLY A 57 -9.76 12.41 3.98
CA GLY A 57 -10.89 12.00 4.81
C GLY A 57 -10.74 12.47 6.27
N ALA A 58 -9.53 12.46 6.84
CA ALA A 58 -9.27 12.95 8.19
C ALA A 58 -9.39 14.49 8.29
N LEU A 59 -9.02 15.21 7.23
CA LEU A 59 -9.16 16.67 7.11
C LEU A 59 -10.60 17.11 6.82
N GLY A 60 -11.55 16.18 6.65
CA GLY A 60 -12.96 16.48 6.36
C GLY A 60 -13.21 17.01 4.94
N ILE A 61 -12.20 16.98 4.06
CA ILE A 61 -12.32 17.38 2.66
C ILE A 61 -13.14 16.34 1.88
N ILE A 62 -13.03 15.07 2.29
CA ILE A 62 -13.80 13.95 1.74
C ILE A 62 -14.69 13.41 2.86
N SER A 63 -16.00 13.62 2.74
CA SER A 63 -16.99 13.02 3.62
C SER A 63 -17.28 11.59 3.15
N LEU A 64 -16.48 10.64 3.64
CA LEU A 64 -16.76 9.21 3.52
C LEU A 64 -17.84 8.89 4.57
N LYS A 65 -19.10 8.94 4.14
CA LYS A 65 -20.29 8.64 4.96
C LYS A 65 -20.33 7.17 5.35
#